data_AF-A0AAW0IDG9-F1
#
_entry.id   AF-A0AAW0IDG9-F1
#
_cell.length_a   1.000
_cell.length_b   1.000
_cell.length_c   1.000
_cell.angle_alpha   90.00
_cell.angle_beta   90.00
_cell.angle_gamma   90.00
#
_symmetry.space_group_name_H-M   'P 1'
#
loop_
_entity.id
_entity.type
_entity.pdbx_description
1 polymer ?
#
loop_
_entity_poly.entity_id
_entity_poly.type
_entity_poly.pdbx_seq_one_letter_code
_entity_poly.pdbx_strand_id
1 'polypeptide(L)'
;MSLRKDAESRRRELHIRTYAVIPLNDECGIIEWVNNTAGLRPILTKIYKEKGIIFIFTVEVYTMSLLATSMYSSRSAYCRSTAVMSMVGYILGLGDRHGENILFDSFTGECVHVDFNCLFNKAKTHVLDIEQRLQGVIKTQNRVTGLPLSIEGHVHYLIQEATDENLLCQMYLGWTPYM
;
A
#
# COMPACT_ATOMS: atom_id res chain seq x y z
N MET A 1 -1.43 -17.79 2.84
CA MET A 1 -1.94 -19.00 3.53
C MET A 1 -1.66 -19.01 5.05
N SER A 2 -0.78 -18.14 5.58
CA SER A 2 -0.42 -18.07 7.02
C SER A 2 -1.40 -17.26 7.89
N LEU A 3 -1.87 -16.08 7.44
CA LEU A 3 -2.75 -15.20 8.23
C LEU A 3 -4.06 -15.86 8.65
N ARG A 4 -4.65 -16.72 7.80
CA ARG A 4 -5.86 -17.48 8.15
C ARG A 4 -5.61 -18.56 9.19
N LYS A 5 -4.36 -19.04 9.34
CA LYS A 5 -3.99 -20.07 10.32
C LYS A 5 -3.70 -19.49 11.70
N ASP A 6 -3.22 -18.25 11.77
CA ASP A 6 -2.96 -17.55 13.03
C ASP A 6 -4.25 -17.00 13.69
N ALA A 7 -4.41 -17.24 15.00
CA ALA A 7 -5.63 -16.88 15.72
C ALA A 7 -5.78 -15.37 15.91
N GLU A 8 -4.69 -14.66 16.22
CA GLU A 8 -4.70 -13.21 16.42
C GLU A 8 -4.94 -12.45 15.11
N SER A 9 -4.43 -12.97 14.01
CA SER A 9 -4.70 -12.47 12.66
C SER A 9 -6.18 -12.64 12.30
N ARG A 10 -6.78 -13.81 12.58
CA ARG A 10 -8.23 -14.02 12.38
C ARG A 10 -9.09 -13.13 13.27
N ARG A 11 -8.73 -12.99 14.55
CA ARG A 11 -9.44 -12.12 15.51
C ARG A 11 -9.48 -10.67 15.02
N ARG A 12 -8.42 -10.23 14.35
CA ARG A 12 -8.31 -8.91 13.73
C ARG A 12 -8.74 -8.90 12.26
N GLU A 13 -9.27 -10.00 11.72
CA GLU A 13 -9.69 -10.17 10.32
C GLU A 13 -8.63 -9.77 9.28
N LEU A 14 -7.35 -9.97 9.61
CA LEU A 14 -6.24 -9.62 8.72
C LEU A 14 -6.18 -10.58 7.55
N HIS A 15 -6.26 -10.03 6.34
CA HIS A 15 -6.07 -10.77 5.11
C HIS A 15 -5.64 -9.84 3.98
N ILE A 16 -5.18 -10.44 2.88
CA ILE A 16 -4.92 -9.73 1.62
C ILE A 16 -6.01 -10.14 0.67
N ARG A 17 -6.67 -9.17 0.06
CA ARG A 17 -7.60 -9.41 -1.04
C ARG A 17 -6.81 -9.74 -2.30
N THR A 18 -7.11 -10.88 -2.89
CA THR A 18 -6.41 -11.43 -4.06
C THR A 18 -7.36 -11.49 -5.25
N TYR A 19 -6.81 -11.40 -6.45
CA TYR A 19 -7.51 -11.58 -7.73
C TYR A 19 -6.66 -12.49 -8.63
N ALA A 20 -7.31 -13.26 -9.50
CA ALA A 20 -6.65 -14.18 -10.40
C ALA A 20 -5.97 -13.45 -11.56
N VAL A 21 -4.77 -13.90 -11.92
CA VAL A 21 -4.05 -13.50 -13.13
C VAL A 21 -3.58 -14.77 -13.83
N ILE A 22 -3.97 -14.93 -15.09
CA ILE A 22 -3.64 -16.09 -15.91
C ILE A 22 -2.83 -15.60 -17.11
N PRO A 23 -1.50 -15.80 -17.13
CA PRO A 23 -0.71 -15.47 -18.31
C PRO A 23 -1.10 -16.40 -19.45
N LEU A 24 -1.26 -15.85 -20.66
CA LEU A 24 -1.49 -16.63 -21.87
C LEU A 24 -0.21 -16.74 -22.69
N ASN A 25 0.58 -15.65 -22.72
CA ASN A 25 1.93 -15.59 -23.26
C ASN A 25 2.69 -14.42 -22.60
N ASP A 26 3.85 -14.05 -23.15
CA ASP A 26 4.71 -12.98 -22.60
C ASP A 26 4.16 -11.55 -22.82
N GLU A 27 3.16 -11.38 -23.69
CA GLU A 27 2.58 -10.08 -24.05
C GLU A 27 1.19 -9.87 -23.45
N CYS A 28 0.45 -10.94 -23.18
CA CYS A 28 -0.93 -10.86 -22.71
C CYS A 28 -1.33 -11.99 -21.76
N GLY A 29 -2.37 -11.68 -20.98
CA GLY A 29 -2.98 -12.59 -20.03
C GLY A 29 -4.40 -12.13 -19.71
N ILE A 30 -5.07 -12.91 -18.88
CA ILE A 30 -6.38 -12.58 -18.34
C ILE A 30 -6.20 -12.12 -16.90
N ILE A 31 -6.80 -11.00 -16.55
CA ILE A 31 -6.82 -10.46 -15.19
C ILE A 31 -8.27 -10.43 -14.71
N GLU A 32 -8.51 -11.00 -13.53
CA GLU A 32 -9.81 -10.93 -12.88
C GLU A 32 -10.15 -9.48 -12.55
N TRP A 33 -11.30 -9.02 -13.04
CA TRP A 33 -11.83 -7.72 -12.67
C TRP A 33 -12.43 -7.79 -11.26
N VAL A 34 -12.01 -6.87 -10.40
CA VAL A 34 -12.57 -6.73 -9.06
C VAL A 34 -13.69 -5.69 -9.10
N ASN A 35 -14.92 -6.12 -8.81
CA ASN A 35 -16.08 -5.22 -8.81
C ASN A 35 -16.09 -4.28 -7.60
N ASN A 36 -16.85 -3.19 -7.71
CA ASN A 36 -17.06 -2.16 -6.67
C ASN A 36 -15.80 -1.42 -6.22
N THR A 37 -14.69 -1.60 -6.95
CA THR A 37 -13.43 -0.91 -6.69
C THR A 37 -13.21 0.23 -7.65
N ALA A 38 -12.63 1.33 -7.16
CA ALA A 38 -12.12 2.42 -7.97
C ALA A 38 -10.76 2.87 -7.43
N GLY A 39 -9.90 3.40 -8.31
CA GLY A 39 -8.61 3.95 -7.89
C GLY A 39 -8.78 5.11 -6.91
N LEU A 40 -7.87 5.22 -5.94
CA LEU A 40 -7.87 6.33 -4.98
C LEU A 40 -7.79 7.70 -5.67
N ARG A 41 -6.96 7.86 -6.71
CA ARG A 41 -6.79 9.11 -7.44
C ARG A 41 -8.10 9.64 -8.03
N PRO A 42 -8.84 8.90 -8.87
CA PRO A 42 -10.11 9.39 -9.41
C PRO A 42 -11.15 9.66 -8.30
N ILE A 43 -11.14 8.90 -7.20
CA ILE A 43 -12.00 9.18 -6.03
C ILE A 43 -11.64 10.55 -5.42
N LEU A 44 -10.37 10.78 -5.11
CA LEU A 44 -9.89 12.02 -4.47
C LEU A 44 -10.07 13.23 -5.40
N THR A 45 -9.76 13.08 -6.70
CA THR A 45 -9.99 14.13 -7.69
C THR A 45 -11.46 14.53 -7.77
N LYS A 46 -12.39 13.57 -7.70
CA LYS A 46 -13.83 13.87 -7.66
C LYS A 46 -14.19 14.68 -6.41
N ILE A 47 -13.76 14.24 -5.23
CA ILE A 47 -14.05 14.90 -3.95
C ILE A 47 -13.50 16.32 -3.92
N TYR A 48 -12.25 16.51 -4.34
CA TYR A 48 -11.64 17.84 -4.35
C TYR A 48 -12.29 18.78 -5.35
N LYS A 49 -12.65 18.28 -6.53
CA LYS A 49 -13.40 19.06 -7.53
C LYS A 49 -14.75 19.54 -6.97
N GLU A 50 -15.49 18.67 -6.29
CA GLU A 50 -16.77 19.02 -5.64
C GLU A 50 -16.58 20.08 -4.54
N LYS A 51 -15.43 20.10 -3.88
CA LYS A 51 -15.07 21.10 -2.87
C LYS A 51 -14.45 22.38 -3.45
N GLY A 52 -14.33 22.50 -4.78
CA GLY A 52 -13.67 23.65 -5.41
C GLY A 52 -12.16 23.72 -5.16
N ILE A 53 -11.55 22.62 -4.70
CA ILE A 53 -10.12 22.51 -4.46
C ILE A 53 -9.44 22.16 -5.79
N ILE A 54 -8.68 23.11 -6.32
CA ILE A 54 -7.81 22.91 -7.49
C ILE A 54 -6.47 22.40 -6.96
N PHE A 55 -5.90 21.37 -7.58
CA PHE A 55 -4.56 20.87 -7.23
C PHE A 55 -3.49 21.93 -7.52
N ILE A 56 -3.25 22.80 -6.54
CA ILE A 56 -2.13 23.73 -6.48
C ILE A 56 -1.36 23.37 -5.20
N PHE A 57 -0.42 22.42 -5.33
CA PHE A 57 0.66 22.05 -4.40
C PHE A 57 0.43 21.84 -2.88
N THR A 58 -0.76 22.05 -2.31
CA THR A 58 -1.00 21.86 -0.88
C THR A 58 -2.45 21.52 -0.62
N VAL A 59 -2.76 20.31 -0.12
CA VAL A 59 -4.07 20.05 0.50
C VAL A 59 -3.97 19.00 1.60
N GLU A 60 -4.46 19.38 2.78
CA GLU A 60 -4.71 18.56 3.96
C GLU A 60 -5.74 17.44 3.71
N VAL A 61 -5.56 16.31 4.39
CA VAL A 61 -6.46 15.15 4.33
C VAL A 61 -7.78 15.46 5.07
N TYR A 62 -8.88 15.64 4.33
CA TYR A 62 -10.22 15.75 4.91
C TYR A 62 -10.92 14.38 4.96
N THR A 63 -11.25 13.91 6.17
CA THR A 63 -12.04 12.71 6.42
C THR A 63 -13.49 12.89 5.97
N MET A 64 -14.01 11.95 5.16
CA MET A 64 -15.44 11.85 4.84
C MET A 64 -16.22 11.23 6.02
N SER A 65 -17.33 11.85 6.39
CA SER A 65 -18.27 11.37 7.41
C SER A 65 -19.58 10.92 6.77
N LEU A 66 -20.07 9.73 7.12
CA LEU A 66 -21.48 9.29 7.02
C LEU A 66 -21.64 7.95 7.80
N LEU A 67 -22.63 7.91 8.71
CA LEU A 67 -23.05 6.82 9.63
C LEU A 67 -21.93 6.12 10.46
N ALA A 68 -21.87 6.43 11.76
CA ALA A 68 -20.75 6.12 12.66
C ALA A 68 -20.30 4.64 12.69
N THR A 69 -21.21 3.67 12.58
CA THR A 69 -20.87 2.24 12.66
C THR A 69 -20.36 1.66 11.34
N SER A 70 -21.02 1.97 10.22
CA SER A 70 -20.57 1.54 8.89
C SER A 70 -19.21 2.17 8.55
N MET A 71 -19.04 3.45 8.86
CA MET A 71 -17.78 4.17 8.69
C MET A 71 -16.66 3.58 9.56
N TYR A 72 -16.95 3.23 10.81
CA TYR A 72 -15.95 2.64 11.71
C TYR A 72 -15.42 1.31 11.16
N SER A 73 -16.32 0.41 10.74
CA SER A 73 -15.95 -0.88 10.15
C SER A 73 -15.17 -0.72 8.85
N SER A 74 -15.61 0.15 7.94
CA SER A 74 -14.89 0.42 6.68
C SER A 74 -13.52 1.04 6.92
N ARG A 75 -13.39 1.98 7.87
CA ARG A 75 -12.09 2.56 8.27
C ARG A 75 -11.17 1.49 8.85
N SER A 76 -11.70 0.61 9.71
CA SER A 76 -10.93 -0.49 10.28
C SER A 76 -10.47 -1.47 9.19
N ALA A 77 -11.34 -1.80 8.22
CA ALA A 77 -10.99 -2.64 7.09
C ALA A 77 -9.86 -2.00 6.25
N TYR A 78 -9.99 -0.71 5.91
CA TYR A 78 -8.96 0.04 5.19
C TYR A 78 -7.60 0.05 5.90
N CYS A 79 -7.59 0.38 7.20
CA CYS A 79 -6.34 0.40 7.97
C CYS A 79 -5.67 -0.98 7.99
N ARG A 80 -6.46 -2.05 8.15
CA ARG A 80 -5.97 -3.43 8.20
C ARG A 80 -5.43 -3.89 6.85
N SER A 81 -6.19 -3.70 5.77
CA SER A 81 -5.78 -4.11 4.42
C SER A 81 -4.53 -3.36 3.97
N THR A 82 -4.49 -2.04 4.22
CA THR A 82 -3.34 -1.20 3.85
C THR A 82 -2.12 -1.54 4.70
N ALA A 83 -2.24 -1.73 6.01
CA ALA A 83 -1.11 -2.10 6.84
C ALA A 83 -0.50 -3.45 6.42
N VAL A 84 -1.33 -4.48 6.20
CA VAL A 84 -0.84 -5.79 5.76
C VAL A 84 -0.15 -5.69 4.40
N MET A 85 -0.77 -5.01 3.44
CA MET A 85 -0.23 -4.91 2.08
C MET A 85 1.00 -4.01 1.99
N SER A 86 1.05 -2.91 2.74
CA SER A 86 2.26 -2.09 2.87
C SER A 86 3.41 -2.89 3.44
N MET A 87 3.16 -3.77 4.41
CA MET A 87 4.22 -4.54 5.02
C MET A 87 4.75 -5.65 4.10
N VAL A 88 3.84 -6.34 3.42
CA VAL A 88 4.21 -7.28 2.35
C VAL A 88 4.93 -6.58 1.21
N GLY A 89 4.45 -5.41 0.81
CA GLY A 89 5.05 -4.61 -0.25
C GLY A 89 6.46 -4.14 0.10
N TYR A 90 6.69 -3.67 1.31
CA TYR A 90 8.03 -3.33 1.78
C TYR A 90 8.98 -4.53 1.72
N ILE A 91 8.57 -5.69 2.26
CA ILE A 91 9.43 -6.88 2.27
C ILE A 91 9.79 -7.27 0.84
N LEU A 92 8.79 -7.42 -0.04
CA LEU A 92 8.99 -7.81 -1.44
C LEU A 92 9.70 -6.74 -2.28
N GLY A 93 9.64 -5.47 -1.87
CA GLY A 93 10.13 -4.34 -2.66
C GLY A 93 9.17 -3.92 -3.76
N LEU A 94 7.87 -3.94 -3.48
CA LEU A 94 6.86 -3.38 -4.37
C LEU A 94 7.03 -1.86 -4.49
N GLY A 95 7.24 -1.39 -5.72
CA GLY A 95 7.26 0.02 -6.07
C GLY A 95 5.98 0.46 -6.80
N ASP A 96 6.00 1.67 -7.36
CA ASP A 96 4.95 2.19 -8.24
C ASP A 96 3.54 2.15 -7.61
N ARG A 97 3.44 2.57 -6.35
CA ARG A 97 2.18 2.61 -5.58
C ARG A 97 1.54 3.99 -5.65
N HIS A 98 1.21 4.43 -6.85
CA HIS A 98 0.49 5.68 -7.06
C HIS A 98 -1.03 5.47 -6.92
N GLY A 99 -1.79 6.57 -6.80
CA GLY A 99 -3.22 6.51 -6.47
C GLY A 99 -4.14 5.79 -7.47
N GLU A 100 -3.65 5.32 -8.62
CA GLU A 100 -4.43 4.46 -9.53
C GLU A 100 -4.15 2.97 -9.32
N ASN A 101 -2.99 2.63 -8.74
CA ASN A 101 -2.59 1.25 -8.44
C ASN A 101 -3.06 0.79 -7.05
N ILE A 102 -3.71 1.67 -6.29
CA ILE A 102 -4.38 1.35 -5.04
C ILE A 102 -5.87 1.58 -5.27
N LEU A 103 -6.63 0.49 -5.33
CA LEU A 103 -8.07 0.53 -5.49
C LEU A 103 -8.74 0.46 -4.13
N PHE A 104 -9.88 1.12 -3.99
CA PHE A 104 -10.73 1.10 -2.80
C PHE A 104 -12.06 0.44 -3.11
N ASP A 105 -12.44 -0.58 -2.34
CA ASP A 105 -13.77 -1.21 -2.44
C ASP A 105 -14.79 -0.37 -1.67
N SER A 106 -15.74 0.20 -2.42
CA SER A 106 -16.80 1.05 -1.88
C SER A 106 -17.82 0.33 -0.98
N PHE A 107 -17.89 -1.00 -1.05
CA PHE A 107 -18.79 -1.84 -0.26
C PHE A 107 -18.11 -2.33 1.02
N THR A 108 -16.85 -2.81 0.95
CA THR A 108 -16.15 -3.38 2.11
C THR A 108 -15.25 -2.38 2.85
N GLY A 109 -14.78 -1.34 2.17
CA GLY A 109 -13.79 -0.40 2.69
C GLY A 109 -12.33 -0.90 2.63
N GLU A 110 -12.08 -2.02 1.97
CA GLU A 110 -10.74 -2.60 1.83
C GLU A 110 -9.97 -1.98 0.66
N CYS A 111 -8.64 -1.99 0.75
CA CYS A 111 -7.79 -1.69 -0.39
C CYS A 111 -7.43 -2.95 -1.19
N VAL A 112 -7.28 -2.77 -2.50
CA VAL A 112 -6.76 -3.79 -3.43
C VAL A 112 -5.61 -3.16 -4.21
N HIS A 113 -4.42 -3.73 -4.08
CA HIS A 113 -3.25 -3.25 -4.81
C HIS A 113 -3.19 -3.97 -6.15
N VAL A 114 -3.02 -3.22 -7.23
CA VAL A 114 -2.87 -3.73 -8.60
C VAL A 114 -1.56 -3.26 -9.21
N ASP A 115 -1.25 -3.75 -10.42
CA ASP A 115 0.02 -3.56 -11.13
C ASP A 115 1.24 -4.02 -10.31
N PHE A 116 1.88 -5.12 -10.66
CA PHE A 116 3.06 -5.62 -9.93
C PHE A 116 4.33 -5.61 -10.79
N ASN A 117 4.32 -4.86 -11.91
CA ASN A 117 5.36 -4.92 -12.94
C ASN A 117 6.75 -4.49 -12.41
N CYS A 118 6.80 -3.57 -11.45
CA CYS A 118 8.05 -3.04 -10.88
C CYS A 118 8.87 -4.09 -10.08
N LEU A 119 8.24 -5.21 -9.66
CA LEU A 119 8.87 -6.19 -8.78
C LEU A 119 9.98 -7.01 -9.48
N PHE A 120 9.86 -7.28 -10.78
CA PHE A 120 10.61 -8.36 -11.44
C PHE A 120 11.92 -7.93 -12.11
N ASN A 121 12.14 -6.63 -12.31
CA ASN A 121 13.32 -6.13 -13.05
C ASN A 121 14.66 -6.22 -12.28
N LYS A 122 14.65 -6.66 -11.01
CA LYS A 122 15.83 -6.68 -10.12
C LYS A 122 15.95 -7.96 -9.29
N ALA A 123 15.51 -9.10 -9.83
CA ALA A 123 15.34 -10.36 -9.10
C ALA A 123 16.53 -10.80 -8.22
N LYS A 124 17.78 -10.67 -8.70
CA LYS A 124 18.96 -11.17 -7.95
C LYS A 124 19.34 -10.31 -6.73
N THR A 125 19.20 -8.98 -6.81
CA THR A 125 19.44 -8.09 -5.67
C THR A 125 18.29 -8.12 -4.68
N HIS A 126 17.06 -8.36 -5.16
CA HIS A 126 15.86 -8.44 -4.31
C HIS A 126 15.92 -9.60 -3.31
N VAL A 127 16.48 -10.76 -3.64
CA VAL A 127 16.49 -11.91 -2.73
C VAL A 127 17.26 -11.61 -1.43
N LEU A 128 18.47 -11.04 -1.54
CA LEU A 128 19.26 -10.67 -0.36
C LEU A 128 18.60 -9.54 0.44
N ASP A 129 17.98 -8.58 -0.25
CA ASP A 129 17.25 -7.49 0.40
C ASP A 129 16.01 -8.00 1.16
N ILE A 130 15.31 -9.01 0.63
CA ILE A 130 14.14 -9.64 1.28
C ILE A 130 14.57 -10.28 2.60
N GLU A 131 15.65 -11.08 2.62
CA GLU A 131 16.11 -11.75 3.84
C GLU A 131 16.46 -10.74 4.93
N GLN A 132 17.14 -9.65 4.56
CA GLN A 132 17.52 -8.60 5.50
C GLN A 132 16.32 -7.84 6.05
N ARG A 133 15.34 -7.51 5.20
CA ARG A 133 14.08 -6.90 5.63
C ARG A 133 13.29 -7.82 6.58
N LEU A 134 13.26 -9.12 6.32
CA LEU A 134 12.63 -10.11 7.20
C LEU A 134 13.32 -10.21 8.58
N GLN A 135 14.61 -9.90 8.65
CA GLN A 135 15.39 -9.91 9.89
C GLN A 135 15.36 -8.57 10.64
N GLY A 136 14.66 -7.55 10.14
CA GLY A 136 14.66 -6.21 10.75
C GLY A 136 15.93 -5.40 10.48
N VAL A 137 16.70 -5.77 9.45
CA VAL A 137 17.92 -5.05 9.04
C VAL A 137 17.56 -3.94 8.06
N ILE A 138 17.86 -2.70 8.45
CA ILE A 138 17.65 -1.50 7.62
C ILE A 138 18.88 -1.21 6.78
N LYS A 139 18.65 -0.73 5.55
CA LYS A 139 19.67 -0.19 4.67
C LYS A 139 19.39 1.27 4.35
N THR A 140 20.42 2.10 4.47
CA THR A 140 20.39 3.48 4.00
C THR A 140 21.47 3.65 2.96
N GLN A 141 21.13 4.16 1.77
CA GLN A 141 22.08 4.31 0.63
C GLN A 141 22.87 3.01 0.33
N ASN A 142 22.17 1.86 0.33
CA ASN A 142 22.74 0.51 0.15
C ASN A 142 23.75 0.05 1.21
N ARG A 143 23.87 0.75 2.34
CA ARG A 143 24.68 0.35 3.49
C ARG A 143 23.80 -0.13 4.62
N VAL A 144 24.14 -1.28 5.20
CA VAL A 144 23.45 -1.79 6.40
C VAL A 144 23.71 -0.83 7.56
N THR A 145 22.64 -0.38 8.20
CA THR A 145 22.70 0.55 9.32
C THR A 145 22.41 -0.19 10.62
N GLY A 146 23.41 -0.26 11.50
CA GLY A 146 23.25 -0.71 12.87
C GLY A 146 22.93 -2.21 13.02
N LEU A 147 22.41 -2.54 14.20
CA LEU A 147 21.94 -3.88 14.54
C LEU A 147 20.50 -4.08 14.05
N PRO A 148 20.05 -5.34 13.85
CA PRO A 148 18.65 -5.63 13.54
C PRO A 148 17.70 -5.02 14.58
N LEU A 149 16.62 -4.41 14.10
CA LEU A 149 15.60 -3.79 14.95
C LEU A 149 14.63 -4.84 15.51
N SER A 150 13.96 -4.49 16.62
CA SER A 150 12.78 -5.22 17.06
C SER A 150 11.64 -5.06 16.04
N ILE A 151 10.62 -5.93 16.11
CA ILE A 151 9.44 -5.83 15.23
C ILE A 151 8.79 -4.45 15.34
N GLU A 152 8.56 -3.96 16.56
CA GLU A 152 7.96 -2.64 16.80
C GLU A 152 8.89 -1.51 16.34
N GLY A 153 10.20 -1.62 16.57
CA GLY A 153 11.18 -0.63 16.13
C GLY A 153 11.26 -0.55 14.60
N HIS A 154 11.19 -1.70 13.91
CA HIS A 154 11.17 -1.77 12.46
C HIS A 154 9.91 -1.12 11.89
N VAL A 155 8.73 -1.46 12.44
CA VAL A 155 7.46 -0.84 12.04
C VAL A 155 7.49 0.67 12.28
N HIS A 156 7.98 1.11 13.45
CA HIS A 156 8.05 2.53 13.78
C HIS A 156 8.95 3.30 12.81
N TYR A 157 10.14 2.76 12.52
CA TYR A 157 11.07 3.33 11.54
C TYR A 157 10.41 3.49 10.16
N LEU A 158 9.71 2.46 9.67
CA LEU A 158 9.07 2.51 8.36
C LEU A 158 7.92 3.49 8.29
N ILE A 159 7.16 3.65 9.37
CA ILE A 159 6.12 4.68 9.45
C ILE A 159 6.77 6.07 9.36
N GLN A 160 7.84 6.32 10.11
CA GLN A 160 8.56 7.59 10.06
C GLN A 160 9.07 7.87 8.64
N GLU A 161 9.74 6.91 8.01
CA GLU A 161 10.25 7.04 6.63
C GLU A 161 9.12 7.34 5.63
N ALA A 162 7.98 6.63 5.72
CA ALA A 162 6.83 6.82 4.85
C ALA A 162 6.12 8.17 5.02
N THR A 163 6.38 8.87 6.13
CA THR A 163 5.78 10.18 6.45
C THR A 163 6.79 11.32 6.44
N ASP A 164 8.06 11.05 6.13
CA ASP A 164 9.11 12.07 6.11
C ASP A 164 8.93 12.99 4.90
N GLU A 165 8.60 14.27 5.17
CA GLU A 165 8.34 15.25 4.12
C GLU A 165 9.53 15.45 3.17
N ASN A 166 10.77 15.34 3.65
CA ASN A 166 11.96 15.49 2.80
C ASN A 166 12.10 14.32 1.83
N LEU A 167 11.77 13.10 2.27
CA LEU A 167 11.74 11.92 1.40
C LEU A 167 10.56 11.97 0.43
N LEU A 168 9.39 12.41 0.89
CA LEU A 168 8.21 12.59 0.04
C LEU A 168 8.46 13.62 -1.08
N CYS A 169 9.18 14.72 -0.79
CA CYS A 169 9.57 15.71 -1.79
C CYS A 169 10.54 15.18 -2.87
N GLN A 170 11.24 14.08 -2.60
CA GLN A 170 12.15 13.44 -3.55
C GLN A 170 11.43 12.45 -4.48
N MET A 171 10.15 12.12 -4.20
CA MET A 171 9.39 11.20 -5.03
C MET A 171 9.04 11.81 -6.38
N TYR A 172 8.92 10.96 -7.40
CA TYR A 172 8.46 11.39 -8.72
C TYR A 172 7.05 11.98 -8.64
N LEU A 173 6.86 13.18 -9.21
CA LEU A 173 5.59 13.92 -9.12
C LEU A 173 4.37 13.15 -9.65
N GLY A 174 4.55 12.27 -10.66
CA GLY A 174 3.47 11.45 -11.20
C GLY A 174 2.93 10.40 -10.20
N TRP A 175 3.68 10.10 -9.15
CA TRP A 175 3.20 9.27 -8.04
C TRP A 175 2.31 10.04 -7.06
N THR A 176 2.21 11.36 -7.23
CA THR A 176 1.33 12.27 -6.48
C THR A 176 1.47 12.11 -4.96
N PRO A 177 2.67 12.31 -4.37
CA PRO A 177 2.89 12.16 -2.93
C PRO A 177 2.13 13.20 -2.07
N TYR A 178 1.67 14.29 -2.70
CA TYR A 178 0.90 15.37 -2.09
C TYR A 178 -0.62 15.11 -2.02
N MET A 179 -1.08 13.96 -2.51
CA MET A 179 -2.50 13.59 -2.61
C MET A 179 -2.91 12.72 -1.43
#